data_AF-A0A941KYL9-F1
#
_entry.id   AF-A0A941KYL9-F1
#
_cell.length_a   1.000
_cell.length_b   1.000
_cell.length_c   1.000
_cell.angle_alpha   90.00
_cell.angle_beta   90.00
_cell.angle_gamma   90.00
#
_symmetry.space_group_name_H-M   'P 1'
#
loop_
_entity.id
_entity.type
_entity.pdbx_description
1 polymer ?
#
loop_
_entity_poly.entity_id
_entity_poly.type
_entity_poly.pdbx_seq_one_letter_code
_entity_poly.pdbx_strand_id
1 'polypeptide(L)'
;MLKSDPARKVFVFALLIVLVLAATIATRNGIADLYAYSPRQHLEYWQKSAKTPPQDKLAAELASIRTAIEWQRNRAEYRDIEALLLYYQALHHYQTGSPADFRETTLEAIEGYRKATQERPNWPYSWASLALMKASVRQFDTEFEDAIIKAVKLGPWENSVNISVAEAGLLGWTSLAPSTQNAVIENIERGLKRNTPALKKSLKAINKLGMACIYLKASNERKRLCGF
;
A
#
# COMPACT_ATOMS: atom_id res chain seq x y z
N MET A 1 54.71 11.70 32.74
CA MET A 1 54.39 11.04 31.45
C MET A 1 53.61 9.77 31.73
N LEU A 2 52.27 9.81 31.69
CA LEU A 2 51.42 8.63 31.92
C LEU A 2 51.58 7.66 30.74
N LYS A 3 52.17 6.48 31.00
CA LYS A 3 52.35 5.40 30.04
C LYS A 3 50.96 4.98 29.56
N SER A 4 50.59 5.35 28.34
CA SER A 4 49.27 5.00 27.80
C SER A 4 49.16 3.48 27.67
N ASP A 5 48.26 2.88 28.42
CA ASP A 5 48.00 1.44 28.36
C ASP A 5 47.61 1.04 26.92
N PRO A 6 48.32 0.10 26.27
CA PRO A 6 47.97 -0.40 24.95
C PRO A 6 46.52 -0.90 24.87
N ALA A 7 45.97 -1.47 25.95
CA ALA A 7 44.57 -1.88 26.01
C ALA A 7 43.60 -0.70 25.85
N ARG A 8 43.94 0.46 26.45
CA ARG A 8 43.15 1.69 26.31
C ARG A 8 43.18 2.22 24.87
N LYS A 9 44.32 2.14 24.17
CA LYS A 9 44.43 2.57 22.77
C LYS A 9 43.59 1.68 21.85
N VAL A 10 43.63 0.36 22.04
CA VAL A 10 42.81 -0.59 21.29
C VAL A 10 41.32 -0.33 21.52
N PHE A 11 40.90 -0.12 22.77
CA PHE A 11 39.52 0.20 23.11
C PHE A 11 39.03 1.51 22.45
N VAL A 12 39.83 2.57 22.54
CA VAL A 12 39.50 3.86 21.89
C VAL A 12 39.40 3.70 20.38
N PHE A 13 40.31 2.95 19.76
CA PHE A 13 40.28 2.71 18.31
C PHE A 13 39.03 1.91 17.89
N ALA A 14 38.66 0.87 18.64
CA ALA A 14 37.43 0.12 18.41
C ALA A 14 36.19 1.02 18.55
N LEU A 15 36.15 1.90 19.55
CA LEU A 15 35.05 2.84 19.75
C LEU A 15 34.96 3.86 18.59
N LEU A 16 36.10 4.34 18.07
CA LEU A 16 36.12 5.22 16.89
C LEU A 16 35.57 4.51 15.64
N ILE A 17 35.91 3.23 15.43
CA ILE A 17 35.35 2.44 14.32
C ILE A 17 33.82 2.34 14.46
N VAL A 18 33.32 2.02 15.66
CA VAL A 18 31.88 1.95 15.92
C VAL A 18 31.19 3.28 15.65
N LEU A 19 31.80 4.41 16.08
CA LEU A 19 31.27 5.74 15.82
C LEU A 19 31.21 6.08 14.32
N VAL A 20 32.26 5.75 13.56
CA VAL A 20 32.29 5.99 12.11
C VAL A 20 31.24 5.14 11.39
N LEU A 21 31.07 3.87 11.79
CA LEU A 21 30.02 3.00 11.25
C LEU A 21 28.63 3.55 11.56
N ALA A 22 28.38 3.96 12.81
CA ALA A 22 27.11 4.55 13.22
C ALA A 22 26.81 5.86 12.46
N ALA A 23 27.81 6.74 12.30
CA ALA A 23 27.68 7.97 11.53
C ALA A 23 27.33 7.68 10.06
N THR A 24 28.00 6.70 9.44
CA THR A 24 27.74 6.30 8.06
C THR A 24 26.31 5.79 7.89
N ILE A 25 25.84 4.93 8.81
CA ILE A 25 24.46 4.42 8.80
C ILE A 25 23.45 5.56 8.98
N ALA A 26 23.71 6.46 9.93
CA ALA A 26 22.83 7.61 10.21
C ALA A 26 22.73 8.56 9.00
N THR A 27 23.86 8.92 8.38
CA THR A 27 23.88 9.78 7.18
C THR A 27 23.13 9.14 6.02
N ARG A 28 23.34 7.83 5.77
CA ARG A 28 22.61 7.12 4.71
C ARG A 28 21.11 7.09 4.96
N ASN A 29 20.68 6.85 6.19
CA ASN A 29 19.26 6.89 6.57
C ASN A 29 18.67 8.30 6.42
N GLY A 30 19.40 9.33 6.85
CA GLY A 30 18.96 10.72 6.74
C GLY A 30 18.78 11.18 5.29
N ILE A 31 19.72 10.82 4.40
CA ILE A 31 19.60 11.12 2.97
C ILE A 31 18.44 10.35 2.35
N ALA A 32 18.27 9.07 2.66
CA ALA A 32 17.14 8.28 2.16
C ALA A 32 15.79 8.89 2.58
N ASP A 33 15.64 9.27 3.85
CA ASP A 33 14.41 9.90 4.35
C ASP A 33 14.16 11.28 3.72
N LEU A 34 15.20 12.04 3.38
CA LEU A 34 15.06 13.31 2.65
C LEU A 34 14.43 13.09 1.26
N TYR A 35 14.90 12.09 0.51
CA TYR A 35 14.33 11.73 -0.80
C TYR A 35 12.92 11.12 -0.68
N ALA A 36 12.62 10.41 0.41
CA ALA A 36 11.29 9.84 0.64
C ALA A 36 10.26 10.85 1.16
N TYR A 37 10.70 12.02 1.65
CA TYR A 37 9.83 13.02 2.26
C TYR A 37 8.77 13.58 1.28
N SER A 38 9.21 14.06 0.11
CA SER A 38 8.31 14.64 -0.91
C SER A 38 7.27 13.62 -1.41
N PRO A 39 7.65 12.39 -1.81
CA PRO A 39 6.70 11.36 -2.21
C PRO A 39 5.64 11.07 -1.15
N ARG A 40 6.06 10.98 0.12
CA ARG A 40 5.14 10.71 1.25
C ARG A 40 4.12 11.83 1.41
N GLN A 41 4.56 13.09 1.39
CA GLN A 41 3.67 14.25 1.55
C GLN A 41 2.70 14.41 0.38
N HIS A 42 3.18 14.25 -0.86
CA HIS A 42 2.34 14.38 -2.04
C HIS A 42 1.31 13.25 -2.15
N LEU A 43 1.68 12.01 -1.83
CA LEU A 43 0.72 10.91 -1.76
C LEU A 43 -0.39 11.17 -0.74
N GLU A 44 -0.02 11.61 0.47
CA GLU A 44 -0.99 11.95 1.51
C GLU A 44 -1.95 13.05 1.03
N TYR A 45 -1.42 14.08 0.37
CA TYR A 45 -2.22 15.14 -0.23
C TYR A 45 -3.18 14.62 -1.33
N TRP A 46 -2.69 13.81 -2.28
CA TRP A 46 -3.50 13.28 -3.38
C TRP A 46 -4.60 12.34 -2.89
N GLN A 47 -4.31 11.49 -1.91
CA GLN A 47 -5.29 10.62 -1.28
C GLN A 47 -6.38 11.41 -0.54
N LYS A 48 -6.00 12.43 0.25
CA LYS A 48 -6.97 13.28 0.98
C LYS A 48 -7.81 14.15 0.06
N SER A 49 -7.20 14.70 -1.00
CA SER A 49 -7.88 15.59 -1.95
C SER A 49 -8.63 14.86 -3.05
N ALA A 50 -8.48 13.53 -3.15
CA ALA A 50 -9.02 12.69 -4.23
C ALA A 50 -8.67 13.22 -5.63
N LYS A 51 -7.49 13.84 -5.77
CA LYS A 51 -6.96 14.35 -7.04
C LYS A 51 -6.03 13.31 -7.66
N THR A 52 -6.16 13.11 -8.97
CA THR A 52 -5.17 12.35 -9.74
C THR A 52 -3.89 13.19 -9.85
N PRO A 53 -2.71 12.63 -9.52
CA PRO A 53 -1.44 13.35 -9.66
C PRO A 53 -1.17 13.71 -11.13
N PRO A 54 -0.71 14.93 -11.45
CA PRO A 54 -0.16 15.25 -12.77
C PRO A 54 0.99 14.31 -13.14
N GLN A 55 1.11 13.94 -14.42
CA GLN A 55 2.08 12.93 -14.87
C GLN A 55 3.55 13.36 -14.67
N ASP A 56 3.85 14.65 -14.85
CA ASP A 56 5.17 15.24 -14.61
C ASP A 56 5.58 15.16 -13.14
N LYS A 57 4.65 15.50 -12.24
CA LYS A 57 4.85 15.40 -10.78
C LYS A 57 4.99 13.95 -10.35
N LEU A 58 4.16 13.06 -10.88
CA LEU A 58 4.23 11.65 -10.59
C LEU A 58 5.59 11.03 -10.97
N ALA A 59 6.11 11.37 -12.15
CA ALA A 59 7.42 10.92 -12.60
C ALA A 59 8.55 11.43 -11.70
N ALA A 60 8.47 12.69 -11.24
CA ALA A 60 9.43 13.25 -10.30
C ALA A 60 9.40 12.54 -8.94
N GLU A 61 8.22 12.25 -8.39
CA GLU A 61 8.12 11.51 -7.12
C GLU A 61 8.60 10.06 -7.23
N LEU A 62 8.35 9.41 -8.37
CA LEU A 62 8.89 8.07 -8.67
C LEU A 62 10.42 8.08 -8.70
N ALA A 63 11.03 9.07 -9.35
CA ALA A 63 12.49 9.22 -9.35
C ALA A 63 13.03 9.48 -7.94
N SER A 64 12.35 10.31 -7.15
CA SER A 64 12.75 10.61 -5.77
C SER A 64 12.69 9.37 -4.87
N ILE A 65 11.59 8.60 -4.90
CA ILE A 65 11.49 7.39 -4.06
C ILE A 65 12.46 6.30 -4.50
N ARG A 66 12.72 6.14 -5.81
CA ARG A 66 13.74 5.20 -6.31
C ARG A 66 15.14 5.55 -5.78
N THR A 67 15.46 6.85 -5.75
CA THR A 67 16.70 7.33 -5.13
C THR A 67 16.75 6.98 -3.64
N ALA A 68 15.65 7.15 -2.89
CA ALA A 68 15.59 6.75 -1.47
C ALA A 68 15.84 5.24 -1.29
N ILE A 69 15.30 4.39 -2.17
CA ILE A 69 15.50 2.94 -2.16
C ILE A 69 16.95 2.56 -2.48
N GLU A 70 17.63 3.31 -3.36
CA GLU A 70 19.07 3.11 -3.62
C GLU A 70 19.92 3.37 -2.38
N TRP A 71 19.62 4.46 -1.65
CA TRP A 71 20.28 4.78 -0.39
C TRP A 71 20.01 3.73 0.68
N GLN A 72 18.77 3.22 0.74
CA GLN A 72 18.34 2.23 1.72
C GLN A 72 17.35 1.21 1.13
N ARG A 73 17.88 0.04 0.75
CA ARG A 73 17.13 -1.02 0.04
C ARG A 73 16.14 -1.80 0.90
N ASN A 74 16.35 -1.83 2.21
CA ASN A 74 15.59 -2.69 3.14
C ASN A 74 14.59 -1.86 3.96
N ARG A 75 13.78 -1.04 3.27
CA ARG A 75 12.72 -0.22 3.87
C ARG A 75 11.41 -0.46 3.14
N ALA A 76 10.63 -1.39 3.68
CA ALA A 76 9.30 -1.75 3.20
C ALA A 76 8.36 -0.55 2.96
N GLU A 77 8.49 0.52 3.74
CA GLU A 77 7.68 1.73 3.53
C GLU A 77 7.98 2.41 2.19
N TYR A 78 9.26 2.47 1.77
CA TYR A 78 9.60 3.07 0.49
C TYR A 78 9.06 2.25 -0.68
N ARG A 79 9.04 0.92 -0.52
CA ARG A 79 8.41 0.01 -1.49
C ARG A 79 6.91 0.22 -1.59
N ASP A 80 6.22 0.43 -0.47
CA ASP A 80 4.79 0.78 -0.47
C ASP A 80 4.53 2.10 -1.22
N ILE A 81 5.37 3.11 -0.96
CA ILE A 81 5.29 4.42 -1.62
C ILE A 81 5.52 4.28 -3.12
N GLU A 82 6.59 3.58 -3.53
CA GLU A 82 6.88 3.31 -4.94
C GLU A 82 5.73 2.56 -5.61
N ALA A 83 5.25 1.47 -5.02
CA ALA A 83 4.15 0.68 -5.56
C ALA A 83 2.85 1.49 -5.71
N LEU A 84 2.56 2.39 -4.77
CA LEU A 84 1.40 3.26 -4.87
C LEU A 84 1.56 4.29 -6.00
N LEU A 85 2.75 4.87 -6.16
CA LEU A 85 3.04 5.79 -7.26
C LEU A 85 2.95 5.08 -8.62
N LEU A 86 3.47 3.85 -8.71
CA LEU A 86 3.32 2.99 -9.89
C LEU A 86 1.85 2.71 -10.19
N TYR A 87 1.01 2.48 -9.17
CA TYR A 87 -0.42 2.34 -9.43
C TYR A 87 -1.06 3.61 -9.98
N TYR A 88 -0.71 4.80 -9.46
CA TYR A 88 -1.17 6.05 -10.08
C TYR A 88 -0.69 6.19 -11.54
N GLN A 89 0.51 5.70 -11.85
CA GLN A 89 1.03 5.72 -13.22
C GLN A 89 0.24 4.75 -14.10
N ALA A 90 -0.07 3.56 -13.61
CA ALA A 90 -0.94 2.61 -14.30
C ALA A 90 -2.31 3.24 -14.61
N LEU A 91 -2.92 3.96 -13.65
CA LEU A 91 -4.19 4.65 -13.89
C LEU A 91 -4.12 5.68 -15.01
N HIS A 92 -3.00 6.38 -15.17
CA HIS A 92 -2.77 7.24 -16.35
C HIS A 92 -2.75 6.44 -17.65
N HIS A 93 -2.02 5.32 -17.70
CA HIS A 93 -2.01 4.43 -18.87
C HIS A 93 -3.40 3.89 -19.22
N TYR A 94 -4.22 3.58 -18.20
CA TYR A 94 -5.62 3.19 -18.42
C TYR A 94 -6.43 4.33 -19.05
N GLN A 95 -6.27 5.57 -18.57
CA GLN A 95 -7.00 6.75 -19.07
C GLN A 95 -6.59 7.13 -20.49
N THR A 96 -5.33 6.92 -20.87
CA THR A 96 -4.82 7.20 -22.22
C THR A 96 -5.04 6.05 -23.19
N GLY A 97 -5.73 4.97 -22.77
CA GLY A 97 -6.06 3.85 -23.64
C GLY A 97 -4.87 2.94 -23.95
N SER A 98 -3.97 2.74 -22.98
CA SER A 98 -2.80 1.85 -23.07
C SER A 98 -2.92 0.66 -22.11
N PRO A 99 -3.71 -0.39 -22.43
CA PRO A 99 -3.95 -1.52 -21.53
C PRO A 99 -2.70 -2.36 -21.23
N ALA A 100 -1.75 -2.43 -22.18
CA ALA A 100 -0.49 -3.15 -21.99
C ALA A 100 0.35 -2.50 -20.89
N ASP A 101 0.58 -1.18 -21.01
CA ASP A 101 1.32 -0.40 -20.01
C ASP A 101 0.60 -0.41 -18.65
N PHE A 102 -0.74 -0.25 -18.63
CA PHE A 102 -1.51 -0.39 -17.39
C PHE A 102 -1.20 -1.71 -16.69
N ARG A 103 -1.21 -2.81 -17.45
CA ARG A 103 -0.96 -4.15 -16.89
C ARG A 103 0.49 -4.28 -16.43
N GLU A 104 1.45 -3.86 -17.23
CA GLU A 104 2.87 -3.94 -16.91
C GLU A 104 3.22 -3.13 -15.65
N THR A 105 2.83 -1.87 -15.60
CA THR A 105 3.08 -1.01 -14.42
C THR A 105 2.36 -1.54 -13.17
N THR A 106 1.15 -2.10 -13.32
CA THR A 106 0.46 -2.71 -12.18
C THR A 106 1.18 -3.97 -11.69
N LEU A 107 1.78 -4.76 -12.57
CA LEU A 107 2.60 -5.91 -12.17
C LEU A 107 3.85 -5.47 -11.38
N GLU A 108 4.48 -4.37 -11.78
CA GLU A 108 5.59 -3.78 -11.02
C GLU A 108 5.14 -3.36 -9.60
N ALA A 109 3.97 -2.73 -9.49
CA ALA A 109 3.38 -2.38 -8.20
C ALA A 109 3.07 -3.62 -7.33
N ILE A 110 2.58 -4.71 -7.94
CA ILE A 110 2.34 -5.99 -7.25
C ILE A 110 3.64 -6.54 -6.66
N GLU A 111 4.75 -6.53 -7.41
CA GLU A 111 6.05 -6.97 -6.88
C GLU A 111 6.52 -6.09 -5.70
N GLY A 112 6.29 -4.78 -5.79
CA GLY A 112 6.59 -3.83 -4.71
C GLY A 112 5.84 -4.18 -3.43
N TYR A 113 4.51 -4.36 -3.51
CA TYR A 113 3.69 -4.74 -2.37
C TYR A 113 3.99 -6.16 -1.86
N ARG A 114 4.32 -7.11 -2.73
CA ARG A 114 4.76 -8.45 -2.32
C ARG A 114 6.02 -8.39 -1.47
N LYS A 115 7.02 -7.61 -1.88
CA LYS A 115 8.23 -7.40 -1.05
C LYS A 115 7.92 -6.68 0.25
N ALA A 116 7.07 -5.64 0.21
CA ALA A 116 6.67 -4.91 1.41
C ALA A 116 5.96 -5.80 2.44
N THR A 117 5.10 -6.72 1.98
CA THR A 117 4.41 -7.69 2.86
C THR A 117 5.33 -8.77 3.42
N GLN A 118 6.41 -9.15 2.72
CA GLN A 118 7.44 -10.04 3.26
C GLN A 118 8.25 -9.36 4.37
N GLU A 119 8.61 -8.09 4.18
CA GLU A 119 9.37 -7.31 5.16
C GLU A 119 8.51 -6.88 6.38
N ARG A 120 7.22 -6.60 6.17
CA ARG A 120 6.26 -6.22 7.21
C ARG A 120 4.98 -7.06 7.13
N PRO A 121 5.02 -8.33 7.57
CA PRO A 121 3.89 -9.25 7.42
C PRO A 121 2.63 -8.83 8.19
N ASN A 122 2.78 -7.97 9.21
CA ASN A 122 1.68 -7.47 10.03
C ASN A 122 1.13 -6.10 9.57
N TRP A 123 1.57 -5.56 8.43
CA TRP A 123 1.12 -4.26 7.93
C TRP A 123 -0.11 -4.41 7.01
N PRO A 124 -1.32 -4.04 7.46
CA PRO A 124 -2.55 -4.35 6.72
C PRO A 124 -2.67 -3.61 5.39
N TYR A 125 -2.11 -2.41 5.29
CA TYR A 125 -2.24 -1.58 4.09
C TYR A 125 -1.52 -2.17 2.87
N SER A 126 -0.35 -2.80 3.06
CA SER A 126 0.36 -3.48 1.96
C SER A 126 -0.43 -4.68 1.45
N TRP A 127 -1.03 -5.47 2.36
CA TRP A 127 -1.90 -6.60 1.98
C TRP A 127 -3.15 -6.12 1.24
N ALA A 128 -3.80 -5.06 1.72
CA ALA A 128 -4.99 -4.51 1.08
C ALA A 128 -4.69 -3.98 -0.33
N SER A 129 -3.54 -3.31 -0.48
CA SER A 129 -3.09 -2.77 -1.78
C SER A 129 -2.67 -3.90 -2.72
N LEU A 130 -1.97 -4.93 -2.22
CA LEU A 130 -1.63 -6.13 -3.00
C LEU A 130 -2.90 -6.80 -3.56
N ALA A 131 -3.93 -7.00 -2.73
CA ALA A 131 -5.20 -7.56 -3.16
C ALA A 131 -5.86 -6.70 -4.25
N LEU A 132 -5.90 -5.38 -4.06
CA LEU A 132 -6.49 -4.45 -5.03
C LEU A 132 -5.75 -4.45 -6.37
N MET A 133 -4.41 -4.42 -6.34
CA MET A 133 -3.60 -4.44 -7.56
C MET A 133 -3.77 -5.75 -8.32
N LYS A 134 -3.75 -6.89 -7.61
CA LYS A 134 -4.00 -8.19 -8.24
C LYS A 134 -5.39 -8.26 -8.85
N ALA A 135 -6.40 -7.70 -8.17
CA ALA A 135 -7.76 -7.65 -8.72
C ALA A 135 -7.88 -6.81 -10.00
N SER A 136 -7.17 -5.67 -10.07
CA SER A 136 -7.24 -4.76 -11.23
C SER A 136 -6.65 -5.38 -12.51
N VAL A 137 -5.72 -6.33 -12.38
CA VAL A 137 -5.18 -7.14 -13.51
C VAL A 137 -5.74 -8.57 -13.57
N ARG A 138 -6.81 -8.86 -12.81
CA ARG A 138 -7.50 -10.16 -12.76
C ARG A 138 -6.60 -11.35 -12.38
N GLN A 139 -5.60 -11.12 -11.52
CA GLN A 139 -4.81 -12.19 -10.90
C GLN A 139 -5.53 -12.74 -9.66
N PHE A 140 -6.54 -13.57 -9.89
CA PHE A 140 -7.33 -14.20 -8.83
C PHE A 140 -6.74 -15.56 -8.45
N ASP A 141 -5.55 -15.55 -7.86
CA ASP A 141 -4.85 -16.74 -7.36
C ASP A 141 -4.94 -16.85 -5.83
N THR A 142 -4.26 -17.85 -5.25
CA THR A 142 -4.23 -18.05 -3.80
C THR A 142 -3.63 -16.86 -3.04
N GLU A 143 -2.66 -16.15 -3.63
CA GLU A 143 -2.05 -14.97 -3.02
C GLU A 143 -3.06 -13.81 -2.92
N PHE A 144 -3.94 -13.67 -3.91
CA PHE A 144 -5.00 -12.68 -3.89
C PHE A 144 -5.98 -12.91 -2.73
N GLU A 145 -6.43 -14.15 -2.51
CA GLU A 145 -7.29 -14.47 -1.37
C GLU A 145 -6.57 -14.29 -0.03
N ASP A 146 -5.31 -14.76 0.08
CA ASP A 146 -4.48 -14.57 1.28
C ASP A 146 -4.30 -13.09 1.62
N ALA A 147 -4.09 -12.24 0.61
CA ALA A 147 -3.94 -10.81 0.79
C ALA A 147 -5.24 -10.18 1.34
N ILE A 148 -6.40 -10.58 0.83
CA ILE A 148 -7.70 -10.16 1.38
C ILE A 148 -7.83 -10.57 2.86
N ILE A 149 -7.59 -11.85 3.17
CA ILE A 149 -7.76 -12.37 4.53
C ILE A 149 -6.80 -11.69 5.51
N LYS A 150 -5.53 -11.49 5.13
CA LYS A 150 -4.56 -10.79 5.97
C LYS A 150 -4.93 -9.33 6.18
N ALA A 151 -5.34 -8.62 5.13
CA ALA A 151 -5.79 -7.24 5.23
C ALA A 151 -6.98 -7.10 6.20
N VAL A 152 -7.99 -7.95 6.06
CA VAL A 152 -9.17 -7.99 6.93
C VAL A 152 -8.80 -8.27 8.38
N LYS A 153 -7.93 -9.26 8.62
CA LYS A 153 -7.52 -9.67 9.96
C LYS A 153 -6.67 -8.61 10.67
N LEU A 154 -5.74 -7.99 9.96
CA LEU A 154 -4.75 -7.07 10.53
C LEU A 154 -5.25 -5.62 10.60
N GLY A 155 -6.17 -5.21 9.73
CA GLY A 155 -6.67 -3.83 9.65
C GLY A 155 -8.19 -3.68 9.63
N PRO A 156 -8.96 -4.40 10.47
CA PRO A 156 -10.43 -4.43 10.39
C PRO A 156 -11.10 -3.07 10.62
N TRP A 157 -10.39 -2.14 11.26
CA TRP A 157 -10.89 -0.80 11.62
C TRP A 157 -10.28 0.31 10.77
N GLU A 158 -9.43 -0.01 9.81
CA GLU A 158 -8.76 0.96 8.96
C GLU A 158 -9.63 1.32 7.75
N ASN A 159 -9.88 2.61 7.53
CA ASN A 159 -10.80 3.05 6.47
C ASN A 159 -10.30 2.67 5.08
N SER A 160 -9.03 2.94 4.78
CA SER A 160 -8.42 2.63 3.49
C SER A 160 -8.32 1.12 3.25
N VAL A 161 -8.10 0.33 4.31
CA VAL A 161 -8.11 -1.14 4.23
C VAL A 161 -9.51 -1.65 3.88
N ASN A 162 -10.53 -1.19 4.62
CA ASN A 162 -11.91 -1.59 4.37
C ASN A 162 -12.35 -1.26 2.94
N ILE A 163 -11.98 -0.08 2.42
CA ILE A 163 -12.29 0.32 1.04
C ILE A 163 -11.54 -0.56 0.03
N SER A 164 -10.23 -0.72 0.17
CA SER A 164 -9.42 -1.48 -0.79
C SER A 164 -9.80 -2.95 -0.84
N VAL A 165 -10.11 -3.57 0.31
CA VAL A 165 -10.60 -4.95 0.40
C VAL A 165 -11.98 -5.08 -0.25
N ALA A 166 -12.89 -4.11 -0.04
CA ALA A 166 -14.21 -4.14 -0.67
C ALA A 166 -14.10 -4.07 -2.20
N GLU A 167 -13.25 -3.19 -2.72
CA GLU A 167 -12.98 -3.08 -4.16
C GLU A 167 -12.38 -4.38 -4.70
N ALA A 168 -11.28 -4.85 -4.10
CA ALA A 168 -10.58 -6.07 -4.49
C ALA A 168 -11.53 -7.27 -4.52
N GLY A 169 -12.25 -7.49 -3.41
CA GLY A 169 -13.16 -8.62 -3.25
C GLY A 169 -14.33 -8.60 -4.23
N LEU A 170 -14.91 -7.43 -4.53
CA LEU A 170 -16.03 -7.33 -5.48
C LEU A 170 -15.59 -7.37 -6.96
N LEU A 171 -14.35 -6.96 -7.26
CA LEU A 171 -13.75 -7.16 -8.58
C LEU A 171 -13.49 -8.65 -8.85
N GLY A 172 -13.02 -9.39 -7.84
CA GLY A 172 -12.73 -10.83 -7.91
C GLY A 172 -13.85 -11.76 -7.44
N TRP A 173 -15.06 -11.25 -7.18
CA TRP A 173 -16.11 -11.93 -6.39
C TRP A 173 -16.36 -13.40 -6.76
N THR A 174 -16.48 -13.70 -8.06
CA THR A 174 -16.80 -15.05 -8.56
C THR A 174 -15.64 -16.04 -8.46
N SER A 175 -14.43 -15.55 -8.16
CA SER A 175 -13.22 -16.37 -8.02
C SER A 175 -12.85 -16.62 -6.55
N LEU A 176 -13.55 -16.01 -5.61
CA LEU A 176 -13.29 -16.13 -4.17
C LEU A 176 -13.91 -17.42 -3.60
N ALA A 177 -13.21 -18.06 -2.66
CA ALA A 177 -13.82 -19.08 -1.82
C ALA A 177 -14.98 -18.48 -0.98
N PRO A 178 -16.01 -19.28 -0.62
CA PRO A 178 -17.13 -18.80 0.18
C PRO A 178 -16.73 -18.16 1.52
N SER A 179 -15.67 -18.67 2.16
CA SER A 179 -15.11 -18.07 3.39
C SER A 179 -14.55 -16.67 3.15
N THR A 180 -13.86 -16.46 2.02
CA THR A 180 -13.29 -15.16 1.65
C THR A 180 -14.38 -14.18 1.23
N GLN A 181 -15.43 -14.65 0.54
CA GLN A 181 -16.64 -13.86 0.27
C GLN A 181 -17.27 -13.34 1.57
N ASN A 182 -17.44 -14.21 2.57
CA ASN A 182 -17.96 -13.81 3.88
C ASN A 182 -17.06 -12.74 4.55
N ALA A 183 -15.74 -12.93 4.52
CA ALA A 183 -14.80 -11.95 5.07
C ALA A 183 -14.89 -10.58 4.37
N VAL A 184 -15.10 -10.56 3.05
CA VAL A 184 -15.32 -9.33 2.26
C VAL A 184 -16.63 -8.66 2.65
N ILE A 185 -17.73 -9.41 2.82
CA ILE A 185 -19.02 -8.85 3.24
C ILE A 185 -18.93 -8.25 4.64
N GLU A 186 -18.35 -8.97 5.60
CA GLU A 186 -18.15 -8.44 6.95
C GLU A 186 -17.25 -7.19 6.96
N ASN A 187 -16.22 -7.16 6.10
CA ASN A 187 -15.38 -5.99 5.88
C ASN A 187 -16.19 -4.80 5.33
N ILE A 188 -17.06 -5.02 4.34
CA ILE A 188 -17.95 -3.98 3.82
C ILE A 188 -18.89 -3.48 4.94
N GLU A 189 -19.51 -4.37 5.70
CA GLU A 189 -20.40 -4.02 6.82
C GLU A 189 -19.68 -3.16 7.88
N ARG A 190 -18.45 -3.52 8.26
CA ARG A 190 -17.62 -2.70 9.15
C ARG A 190 -17.26 -1.35 8.52
N GLY A 191 -16.86 -1.34 7.26
CA GLY A 191 -16.54 -0.13 6.51
C GLY A 191 -17.70 0.86 6.42
N LEU A 192 -18.93 0.36 6.25
CA LEU A 192 -20.13 1.19 6.21
C LEU A 192 -20.40 1.91 7.53
N LYS A 193 -20.15 1.27 8.67
CA LYS A 193 -20.30 1.89 10.00
C LYS A 193 -19.34 3.06 10.21
N ARG A 194 -18.17 3.02 9.58
CA ARG A 194 -17.09 3.99 9.80
C ARG A 194 -17.08 5.11 8.77
N ASN A 195 -17.26 4.79 7.48
CA ASN A 195 -17.22 5.77 6.40
C ASN A 195 -18.09 5.35 5.20
N THR A 196 -19.41 5.34 5.40
CA THR A 196 -20.39 5.05 4.33
C THR A 196 -20.16 5.88 3.06
N PRO A 197 -19.94 7.21 3.12
CA PRO A 197 -19.80 8.01 1.91
C PRO A 197 -18.60 7.61 1.05
N ALA A 198 -17.43 7.37 1.66
CA ALA A 198 -16.23 6.96 0.92
C ALA A 198 -16.40 5.58 0.29
N LEU A 199 -16.95 4.61 1.04
CA LEU A 199 -17.19 3.27 0.52
C LEU A 199 -18.20 3.30 -0.64
N LYS A 200 -19.30 4.04 -0.49
CA LYS A 200 -20.30 4.22 -1.56
C LYS A 200 -19.68 4.84 -2.82
N LYS A 201 -18.83 5.86 -2.68
CA LYS A 201 -18.13 6.50 -3.79
C LYS A 201 -17.24 5.50 -4.53
N SER A 202 -16.44 4.74 -3.78
CA SER A 202 -15.56 3.69 -4.28
C SER A 202 -16.34 2.61 -5.06
N LEU A 203 -17.37 2.01 -4.45
CA LEU A 203 -18.15 0.93 -5.08
C LEU A 203 -18.90 1.38 -6.34
N LYS A 204 -19.30 2.66 -6.40
CA LYS A 204 -19.86 3.25 -7.63
C LYS A 204 -18.81 3.38 -8.72
N ALA A 205 -17.60 3.83 -8.39
CA ALA A 205 -16.53 4.05 -9.36
C ALA A 205 -16.14 2.76 -10.10
N ILE A 206 -16.19 1.61 -9.41
CA ILE A 206 -15.92 0.29 -10.01
C ILE A 206 -17.17 -0.45 -10.52
N ASN A 207 -18.33 0.21 -10.51
CA ASN A 207 -19.62 -0.37 -10.92
C ASN A 207 -20.01 -1.66 -10.16
N LYS A 208 -19.70 -1.73 -8.86
CA LYS A 208 -20.00 -2.88 -7.98
C LYS A 208 -20.98 -2.58 -6.84
N LEU A 209 -21.53 -1.36 -6.77
CA LEU A 209 -22.50 -0.97 -5.74
C LEU A 209 -23.72 -1.91 -5.73
N GLY A 210 -24.28 -2.24 -6.89
CA GLY A 210 -25.44 -3.14 -6.98
C GLY A 210 -25.15 -4.54 -6.43
N MET A 211 -23.98 -5.10 -6.77
CA MET A 211 -23.52 -6.38 -6.25
C MET A 211 -23.39 -6.37 -4.73
N ALA A 212 -22.77 -5.33 -4.17
CA ALA A 212 -22.69 -5.18 -2.71
C ALA A 212 -24.09 -5.14 -2.06
N CYS A 213 -25.04 -4.42 -2.65
CA CYS A 213 -26.40 -4.32 -2.13
C CYS A 213 -27.19 -5.64 -2.13
N ILE A 214 -26.83 -6.59 -3.00
CA ILE A 214 -27.44 -7.93 -3.07
C ILE A 214 -26.94 -8.80 -1.91
N TYR A 215 -25.64 -8.80 -1.62
CA TYR A 215 -25.04 -9.71 -0.66
C TYR A 215 -24.99 -9.18 0.79
N LEU A 216 -25.11 -7.87 0.98
CA LEU A 216 -25.13 -7.29 2.33
C LEU A 216 -26.38 -7.69 3.11
N LYS A 217 -26.21 -7.97 4.41
CA LYS A 217 -27.32 -8.26 5.32
C LYS A 217 -28.19 -7.02 5.51
N ALA A 218 -29.49 -7.25 5.78
CA ALA A 218 -30.41 -6.18 6.14
C ALA A 218 -29.91 -5.42 7.37
N SER A 219 -29.72 -4.11 7.23
CA SER A 219 -29.22 -3.22 8.27
C SER A 219 -29.55 -1.76 7.92
N ASN A 220 -29.47 -0.86 8.90
CA ASN A 220 -29.63 0.58 8.67
C ASN A 220 -28.53 1.11 7.74
N GLU A 221 -27.32 0.56 7.86
CA GLU A 221 -26.18 0.86 7.02
C GLU A 221 -26.42 0.45 5.57
N ARG A 222 -26.97 -0.75 5.33
CA ARG A 222 -27.38 -1.20 3.99
C ARG A 222 -28.43 -0.28 3.40
N LYS A 223 -29.47 0.08 4.17
CA LYS A 223 -30.52 1.00 3.71
C LYS A 223 -29.95 2.36 3.32
N ARG A 224 -29.00 2.90 4.09
CA ARG A 224 -28.29 4.16 3.78
C ARG A 224 -27.41 4.04 2.52
N LEU A 225 -26.76 2.88 2.33
CA LEU A 225 -25.94 2.61 1.15
C LEU A 225 -26.79 2.49 -0.12
N CYS A 226 -27.81 1.62 -0.08
CA CYS A 226 -28.54 1.08 -1.22
C CYS A 226 -29.88 1.78 -1.50
N GLY A 227 -30.47 2.44 -0.51
CA GLY A 227 -31.77 3.11 -0.61
C GLY A 227 -32.98 2.21 -0.31
N PHE A 228 -32.76 0.93 -0.04
CA PHE A 228 -33.78 -0.07 0.31
C PHE A 228 -33.25 -1.05 1.35
#